data_AF-A0A1H8GA54-F1
#
_entry.id   AF-A0A1H8GA54-F1
#
_cell.length_a   1.000
_cell.length_b   1.000
_cell.length_c   1.000
_cell.angle_alpha   90.00
_cell.angle_beta   90.00
_cell.angle_gamma   90.00
#
_symmetry.space_group_name_H-M   'P 1'
#
loop_
_entity.id
_entity.type
_entity.pdbx_description
1 polymer ?
#
loop_
_entity_poly.entity_id
_entity_poly.type
_entity_poly.pdbx_seq_one_letter_code
_entity_poly.pdbx_strand_id
1 'polypeptide(L)' 'MRIADLFIYPLKSARGIALPSSEIDAFGLPGDRRAIICLSPPMVRWS' A
#
# COMPACT_ATOMS: atom_id res chain seq x y z
N MET A 1 24.05 8.48 -1.22
CA MET A 1 22.64 8.56 -0.78
C MET A 1 22.46 7.63 0.40
N ARG A 2 21.88 8.08 1.52
CA ARG A 2 21.61 7.29 2.73
C ARG A 2 20.11 7.34 3.01
N ILE A 3 19.48 6.18 3.19
CA ILE A 3 18.08 6.09 3.58
C ILE A 3 18.02 6.33 5.09
N ALA A 4 17.22 7.31 5.53
CA ALA A 4 17.08 7.67 6.94
C ALA A 4 16.07 6.77 7.66
N ASP A 5 14.91 6.58 7.04
CA ASP A 5 13.81 5.77 7.58
C ASP A 5 13.12 4.99 6.44
N LEU A 6 12.57 3.83 6.78
CA LEU A 6 11.85 2.96 5.85
C LEU A 6 10.49 2.60 6.44
N PHE A 7 9.43 2.77 5.65
CA PHE A 7 8.07 2.48 6.06
C PHE A 7 7.31 1.72 4.97
N ILE A 8 6.38 0.86 5.40
CA ILE A 8 5.33 0.28 4.54
C ILE A 8 3.95 0.81 4.91
N TYR A 9 3.06 0.87 3.92
CA TYR A 9 1.68 1.32 4.08
C TYR A 9 0.72 0.27 3.54
N PRO A 10 0.41 -0.81 4.30
CA PRO A 10 -0.39 -1.93 3.79
C PRO A 10 -1.76 -1.52 3.23
N LEU A 11 -2.38 -0.54 3.90
CA LEU A 11 -3.61 0.11 3.48
C LEU A 11 -3.31 1.51 2.95
N LYS A 12 -3.78 1.81 1.74
CA LYS A 12 -3.64 3.12 1.11
C LYS A 12 -4.17 4.23 2.04
N SER A 13 -3.37 5.29 2.21
CA SER A 13 -3.65 6.47 3.05
C SER A 13 -3.74 6.22 4.56
N ALA A 14 -3.43 5.01 5.05
CA ALA A 14 -3.37 4.70 6.47
C ALA A 14 -1.98 4.99 7.08
N ARG A 15 -1.81 4.65 8.37
CA ARG A 15 -0.55 4.84 9.10
C ARG A 15 0.55 3.90 8.56
N GLY A 16 1.75 4.45 8.40
CA GLY A 16 2.93 3.67 8.03
C GLY A 16 3.49 2.84 9.18
N ILE A 17 4.12 1.72 8.84
CA ILE A 17 4.81 0.82 9.77
C ILE A 17 6.31 0.89 9.48
N ALA A 18 7.11 1.25 10.47
CA ALA A 18 8.56 1.33 10.33
C ALA A 18 9.15 -0.06 10.11
N LEU A 19 10.08 -0.18 9.16
CA LEU A 19 10.84 -1.40 8.91
C LEU A 19 12.34 -1.12 9.03
N PRO A 20 13.13 -2.06 9.58
CA PRO A 20 14.58 -1.95 9.58
C PRO A 20 15.18 -2.25 8.18
N SER A 21 14.50 -3.07 7.39
CA SER A 21 14.86 -3.42 6.01
C SER A 21 13.67 -4.06 5.31
N SER A 22 13.72 -4.11 3.97
CA SER A 22 12.74 -4.82 3.14
C SER A 22 13.38 -5.21 1.82
N GLU A 23 12.94 -6.32 1.25
CA GLU A 23 13.22 -6.66 -0.13
C GLU A 23 12.43 -5.75 -1.09
N ILE A 24 12.80 -5.77 -2.36
CA ILE A 24 12.12 -5.05 -3.45
C ILE A 24 11.73 -6.07 -4.52
N ASP A 25 10.45 -6.11 -4.86
CA ASP A 25 9.92 -6.93 -5.95
C ASP A 25 9.43 -6.04 -7.12
N ALA A 26 8.87 -6.67 -8.17
CA ALA A 26 8.36 -5.96 -9.35
C ALA A 26 7.20 -4.98 -9.04
N PHE A 27 6.58 -5.10 -7.87
CA PHE A 27 5.48 -4.28 -7.37
C PHE A 27 5.92 -3.32 -6.25
N GLY A 28 7.20 -3.28 -5.89
CA GLY A 28 7.77 -2.40 -4.87
C GLY A 28 8.11 -3.14 -3.58
N LEU A 29 7.83 -2.53 -2.43
CA LEU A 29 8.03 -3.18 -1.14
C LEU A 29 6.93 -4.22 -0.91
N PRO A 30 7.26 -5.47 -0.55
CA PRO A 30 6.26 -6.49 -0.23
C PRO A 30 5.21 -5.97 0.76
N GLY A 31 3.94 -6.11 0.37
CA GLY A 31 2.81 -5.64 1.19
C GLY A 31 2.50 -4.15 1.13
N ASP A 32 3.29 -3.30 0.46
CA ASP A 32 2.95 -1.86 0.35
C ASP A 32 1.72 -1.63 -0.52
N ARG A 33 0.77 -0.85 0.00
CA ARG A 33 -0.45 -0.36 -0.65
C ARG A 33 -1.28 -1.45 -1.37
N ARG A 34 -1.29 -2.66 -0.82
CA ARG A 34 -2.04 -3.79 -1.41
C ARG A 34 -3.56 -3.73 -1.15
N ALA A 35 -3.99 -2.91 -0.20
CA ALA A 35 -5.41 -2.67 0.08
C ALA A 35 -5.79 -1.20 -0.09
N ILE A 36 -7.06 -0.98 -0.45
CA ILE A 36 -7.71 0.32 -0.48
C ILE A 36 -9.13 0.16 0.09
N ILE A 37 -9.58 1.13 0.87
CA ILE A 37 -10.99 1.23 1.23
C ILE A 37 -11.70 1.95 0.08
N CYS A 38 -12.59 1.23 -0.58
CA CYS A 38 -13.50 1.80 -1.55
C CYS A 38 -14.91 1.75 -0.97
N LEU A 39 -15.69 2.79 -1.24
CA LEU A 39 -17.14 2.71 -1.07
C LEU A 39 -17.67 1.62 -2.00
N SER A 40 -18.82 1.02 -1.64
CA SER A 40 -19.50 0.12 -2.57
C SER A 40 -19.66 0.85 -3.90
N PRO A 41 -19.22 0.27 -5.03
CA PRO A 41 -19.51 0.85 -6.31
C PRO A 41 -21.05 0.95 -6.44
N PRO A 42 -21.58 2.02 -7.03
CA PRO A 42 -23.00 2.04 -7.37
C PRO A 42 -23.29 0.80 -8.22
N MET A 43 -24.40 0.11 -7.92
CA MET A 43 -24.85 -1.04 -8.71
C MET A 43 -25.31 -0.52 -10.07
N VAL A 44 -24.36 -0.34 -10.99
CA VAL A 44 -24.64 0.01 -12.38
C VAL A 44 -25.21 -1.25 -13.04
N ARG A 45 -26.54 -1.33 -13.13
CA ARG A 45 -27.20 -2.25 -14.06
C ARG A 45 -26.95 -1.71 -15.46
N TRP A 46 -26.01 -2.31 -16.17
CA TRP A 46 -25.97 -2.22 -17.62
C TRP A 46 -27.32 -2.75 -18.15
N SER A 47 -28.10 -1.89 -18.78
CA SER A 47 -29.28 -2.26 -19.57
C SER A 47 -28.86 -2.53 -21.01
#